data_AF-A0A2W1ANS8-F1
#
_entry.id   AF-A0A2W1ANS8-F1
#
_cell.length_a   1.000
_cell.length_b   1.000
_cell.length_c   1.000
_cell.angle_alpha   90.00
_cell.angle_beta   90.00
_cell.angle_gamma   90.00
#
_symmetry.space_group_name_H-M   'P 1'
#
loop_
_entity.id
_entity.type
_entity.pdbx_description
1 polymer ?
#
loop_
_entity_poly.entity_id
_entity_poly.type
_entity_poly.pdbx_seq_one_letter_code
_entity_poly.pdbx_strand_id
1 'polypeptide(L)' 'MLYIHPDECIDCAACEPVCPVNAIFAEEEVPEHWAEWTPVNYDYFKDPVGTRSKVDELKPKE' A
#
# COMPACT_ATOMS: atom_id res chain seq x y z
N MET A 1 8.68 4.47 -2.86
CA MET A 1 7.41 3.89 -2.41
C MET A 1 6.34 4.95 -2.50
N LEU A 2 5.14 4.60 -2.95
CA LEU A 2 3.95 5.46 -2.94
C LEU A 2 2.94 4.86 -1.95
N TYR A 3 2.13 5.70 -1.30
CA TYR A 3 1.15 5.28 -0.29
C TYR A 3 -0.19 5.95 -0.60
N ILE A 4 -1.29 5.20 -0.49
CA ILE A 4 -2.65 5.69 -0.68
C ILE A 4 -3.19 6.10 0.71
N HIS A 5 -3.63 7.35 0.84
CA HIS A 5 -4.20 7.83 2.10
C HIS A 5 -5.60 7.25 2.29
N PRO A 6 -5.86 6.48 3.36
CA PRO A 6 -7.14 5.78 3.53
C PRO A 6 -8.31 6.75 3.71
N ASP A 7 -8.13 7.82 4.49
CA ASP A 7 -9.22 8.80 4.72
C ASP A 7 -9.48 9.74 3.54
N GLU A 8 -8.57 9.84 2.56
CA GLU A 8 -8.75 10.66 1.35
C GLU A 8 -9.13 9.82 0.13
N CYS A 9 -8.86 8.50 0.16
CA CYS A 9 -9.32 7.58 -0.85
C CYS A 9 -10.85 7.53 -0.83
N ILE A 10 -11.45 7.63 -2.02
CA ILE A 10 -12.90 7.58 -2.21
C ILE A 10 -13.32 6.38 -3.07
N ASP A 11 -12.44 5.39 -3.19
CA ASP A 11 -12.67 4.14 -3.93
C ASP A 11 -13.11 4.35 -5.39
N CYS A 12 -12.55 5.37 -6.06
CA CYS A 12 -12.91 5.67 -7.46
C CYS A 12 -12.27 4.74 -8.50
N ALA A 13 -11.38 3.84 -8.09
CA ALA A 13 -10.66 2.88 -8.94
C ALA A 13 -9.84 3.46 -10.12
N ALA A 14 -9.61 4.78 -10.17
CA ALA A 14 -8.92 5.41 -11.31
C ALA A 14 -7.41 5.05 -11.37
N CYS A 15 -6.79 4.75 -10.23
CA CYS A 15 -5.37 4.46 -10.13
C CYS A 15 -5.01 3.00 -10.43
N GLU A 16 -5.93 2.07 -10.20
CA GLU A 16 -5.73 0.62 -10.37
C GLU A 16 -5.32 0.23 -11.80
N PRO A 17 -6.08 0.55 -12.87
CA PRO A 17 -5.77 0.08 -14.22
C PRO A 17 -4.57 0.80 -14.87
N VAL A 18 -4.10 1.91 -14.29
CA VAL A 18 -3.00 2.72 -14.83
C VAL A 18 -1.65 2.41 -14.18
N CYS A 19 -1.62 1.60 -13.12
CA CYS A 19 -0.38 1.22 -12.47
C CYS A 19 0.43 0.29 -13.38
N PRO A 20 1.62 0.69 -13.88
CA PRO A 20 2.37 -0.10 -14.86
C PRO A 20 2.90 -1.44 -14.33
N VAL A 21 2.85 -1.63 -13.01
CA VAL A 21 3.34 -2.83 -12.29
C VAL A 21 2.22 -3.57 -11.56
N ASN A 22 0.94 -3.16 -11.75
CA ASN A 22 -0.24 -3.79 -11.14
C ASN A 22 -0.11 -3.97 -9.61
N ALA A 23 0.34 -2.91 -8.91
CA ALA A 23 0.58 -2.94 -7.47
C ALA A 23 -0.58 -2.37 -6.62
N ILE A 24 -1.67 -1.94 -7.26
CA ILE A 24 -2.81 -1.30 -6.59
C ILE A 24 -3.98 -2.28 -6.65
N PHE A 25 -4.64 -2.46 -5.50
CA PHE A 25 -5.81 -3.32 -5.32
C PHE A 25 -6.82 -2.57 -4.47
N ALA A 26 -8.12 -2.87 -4.63
CA ALA A 26 -9.10 -2.56 -3.60
C ALA A 26 -8.73 -3.32 -2.31
N GLU A 27 -9.06 -2.76 -1.14
CA GLU A 27 -8.60 -3.29 0.15
C GLU A 27 -9.02 -4.75 0.37
N GLU A 28 -10.25 -5.07 -0.03
CA GLU A 28 -10.86 -6.39 0.03
C GLU A 28 -10.30 -7.38 -1.02
N GLU A 29 -9.55 -6.88 -2.00
CA GLU A 29 -8.98 -7.67 -3.10
C GLU A 29 -7.46 -7.85 -2.98
N VAL A 30 -6.84 -7.32 -1.92
CA VAL A 30 -5.40 -7.51 -1.67
C VAL A 30 -5.10 -9.01 -1.53
N PRO A 31 -4.21 -9.58 -2.35
CA PRO A 31 -3.81 -10.98 -2.23
C PRO A 31 -3.30 -11.30 -0.82
N GLU A 32 -3.64 -12.48 -0.29
CA GLU A 32 -3.32 -12.87 1.10
C GLU A 32 -1.81 -12.74 1.43
N HIS A 33 -0.94 -13.10 0.49
CA HIS A 33 0.51 -13.00 0.64
C HIS A 33 1.05 -11.55 0.67
N TRP A 34 0.20 -10.57 0.38
CA TRP A 34 0.47 -9.13 0.47
C TRP A 34 -0.40 -8.41 1.51
N ALA A 35 -1.14 -9.13 2.35
CA ALA A 35 -2.02 -8.55 3.35
C ALA A 35 -1.30 -7.57 4.31
N GLU A 36 0.00 -7.74 4.52
CA GLU A 36 0.81 -6.83 5.36
C GLU A 36 1.00 -5.43 4.76
N TRP A 37 0.75 -5.23 3.46
CA TRP A 37 0.87 -3.94 2.78
C TRP A 37 -0.33 -3.02 2.97
N THR A 38 -1.50 -3.56 3.30
CA THR A 38 -2.68 -2.74 3.66
C THR A 38 -2.37 -1.82 4.84
N PRO A 39 -1.97 -2.31 6.04
CA PRO A 39 -1.68 -1.43 7.17
C PRO A 39 -0.52 -0.46 6.91
N VAL A 40 0.44 -0.81 6.04
CA VAL A 40 1.53 0.11 5.64
C VAL A 40 1.00 1.40 5.01
N ASN A 41 -0.07 1.35 4.21
CA ASN A 41 -0.68 2.54 3.62
C ASN A 41 -1.31 3.45 4.68
N TYR A 42 -1.94 2.86 5.70
CA TYR A 42 -2.55 3.59 6.82
C TYR A 42 -1.50 4.19 7.76
N ASP A 43 -0.48 3.40 8.11
CA ASP A 43 0.52 3.75 9.12
C ASP A 43 1.44 4.87 8.63
N TYR A 44 1.68 4.96 7.31
CA TYR A 44 2.56 5.99 6.74
C TYR A 44 2.15 7.41 7.12
N PHE A 45 0.84 7.69 7.19
CA PHE A 45 0.32 9.03 7.51
C PHE A 45 0.27 9.33 9.02
N LYS A 46 0.52 8.32 9.86
CA LYS A 46 0.62 8.44 11.33
C LYS A 46 2.08 8.50 11.80
N ASP A 47 2.92 7.63 11.24
CA ASP A 47 4.37 7.55 11.50
C ASP A 47 5.14 7.22 10.21
N PRO A 48 5.53 8.25 9.43
CA PRO A 48 6.29 8.04 8.20
C PRO A 48 7.65 7.37 8.39
N VAL A 49 8.29 7.57 9.55
CA VAL A 49 9.65 7.06 9.81
C VAL A 49 9.57 5.58 10.18
N GLY A 50 8.71 5.21 11.13
CA GLY A 50 8.50 3.81 11.52
C GLY A 50 7.99 2.96 10.35
N THR A 51 7.09 3.51 9.54
CA THR A 51 6.55 2.80 8.37
C THR A 51 7.63 2.49 7.33
N ARG A 52 8.60 3.39 7.11
CA ARG A 52 9.71 3.13 6.17
C ARG A 52 10.58 1.94 6.62
N SER A 53 10.85 1.83 7.92
CA SER A 53 11.58 0.67 8.47
C SER A 53 10.84 -0.64 8.20
N LYS A 54 9.51 -0.66 8.39
CA LYS A 54 8.67 -1.83 8.10
C LYS A 54 8.69 -2.19 6.60
N VAL A 55 8.65 -1.20 5.72
CA VAL A 55 8.76 -1.42 4.27
C VAL A 55 10.09 -2.06 3.88
N ASP A 56 11.18 -1.69 4.56
CA ASP A 56 12.50 -2.30 4.31
C ASP A 56 12.58 -3.78 4.69
N GLU A 57 11.73 -4.22 5.63
CA GLU A 57 11.61 -5.63 6.04
C GLU A 57 10.72 -6.44 5.08
N LEU A 58 9.64 -5.83 4.58
CA LEU A 58 8.64 -6.48 3.72
C LEU A 58 9.05 -6.57 2.25
N LYS A 59 9.88 -5.64 1.76
CA LYS A 59 10.30 -5.65 0.36
C LYS A 59 11.04 -6.97 0.04
N PRO A 60 10.76 -7.61 -1.11
CA PRO A 60 11.51 -8.79 -1.53
C PRO A 60 13.01 -8.50 -1.53
N LYS A 61 13.80 -9.37 -0.90
CA LYS A 61 15.26 -9.29 -0.94
C LYS A 61 15.72 -9.94 -2.25
N GLU A 62 16.50 -9.19 -3.02
CA GLU A 62 17.18 -9.70 -4.22
C GLU A 62 18.11 -10.88 -3.91
#